data_AF-A0A6P0TYF9-F1
#
_entry.id   AF-A0A6P0TYF9-F1
#
_cell.length_a   1.000
_cell.length_b   1.000
_cell.length_c   1.000
_cell.angle_alpha   90.00
_cell.angle_beta   90.00
_cell.angle_gamma   90.00
#
_symmetry.space_group_name_H-M   'P 1'
#
loop_
_entity.id
_entity.type
_entity.pdbx_description
1 polymer ?
#
loop_
_entity_poly.entity_id
_entity_poly.type
_entity_poly.pdbx_seq_one_letter_code
_entity_poly.pdbx_strand_id
1 'polypeptide(L)'
;HQEQNFMVTLADTGLNTMTGGRVKRIKKYIDDDTFMLTYGDGVADINIRSLINFHKSHGKIGTLTTVRPISRYGLLEIDNDSKVMQFTEKPQTEGWASAGFLIFNKDVFDYLAEDDCILEQEPLTRLAAEGQLMAYKHDGFFFAMDTYREYKQLNEMWDRGNPPWKIWP
;
A
#
# COMPACT_ATOMS: atom_id res chain seq x y z
N HIS A 1 -7.12 1.79 -23.97
CA HIS A 1 -7.58 3.14 -24.39
C HIS A 1 -6.45 4.15 -24.16
N GLN A 2 -6.32 5.18 -24.99
CA GLN A 2 -5.34 6.26 -24.77
C GLN A 2 -5.99 7.42 -24.01
N GLU A 3 -5.62 7.60 -22.74
CA GLU A 3 -6.02 8.77 -21.93
C GLU A 3 -4.77 9.60 -21.64
N GLN A 4 -4.71 10.88 -22.02
CA GLN A 4 -3.63 11.80 -21.58
C GLN A 4 -2.19 11.23 -21.64
N ASN A 5 -1.83 10.58 -22.76
CA ASN A 5 -0.55 9.87 -22.99
C ASN A 5 -0.33 8.56 -22.20
N PHE A 6 -1.36 8.03 -21.54
CA PHE A 6 -1.35 6.71 -20.93
C PHE A 6 -1.92 5.66 -21.88
N MET A 7 -1.38 4.45 -21.80
CA MET A 7 -2.01 3.24 -22.32
C MET A 7 -2.70 2.51 -21.16
N VAL A 8 -4.02 2.47 -21.19
CA VAL A 8 -4.82 1.81 -20.14
C VAL A 8 -5.39 0.49 -20.66
N THR A 9 -5.07 -0.60 -19.97
CA THR A 9 -5.61 -1.95 -20.21
C THR A 9 -6.60 -2.29 -19.12
N LEU A 10 -7.84 -2.60 -19.51
CA LEU A 10 -8.85 -3.14 -18.62
C LEU A 10 -8.88 -4.66 -18.82
N ALA A 11 -8.47 -5.42 -17.81
CA ALA A 11 -8.43 -6.87 -17.85
C ALA A 11 -9.46 -7.46 -16.90
N ASP A 12 -10.32 -8.33 -17.40
CA ASP A 12 -11.12 -9.20 -16.53
C ASP A 12 -10.20 -10.20 -15.85
N THR A 13 -10.05 -10.06 -14.54
CA THR A 13 -9.24 -10.94 -13.71
C THR A 13 -10.07 -11.97 -12.97
N GLY A 14 -11.36 -12.13 -13.29
CA GLY A 14 -12.25 -13.12 -12.71
C GLY A 14 -13.04 -12.57 -11.52
N LEU A 15 -14.32 -12.96 -11.42
CA LEU A 15 -15.21 -12.49 -10.36
C LEU A 15 -14.73 -12.91 -8.96
N ASN A 16 -14.36 -14.18 -8.81
CA ASN A 16 -14.03 -14.80 -7.51
C ASN A 16 -12.52 -14.88 -7.22
N THR A 17 -11.68 -14.29 -8.07
CA THR A 17 -10.23 -14.36 -7.94
C THR A 17 -9.74 -13.44 -6.81
N MET A 18 -8.82 -13.92 -5.99
CA MET A 18 -8.21 -13.19 -4.88
C MET A 18 -7.01 -12.33 -5.35
N THR A 19 -6.49 -11.47 -4.49
CA THR A 19 -5.51 -10.42 -4.83
C THR A 19 -4.27 -10.96 -5.56
N GLY A 20 -3.65 -12.04 -5.07
CA GLY A 20 -2.49 -12.67 -5.70
C GLY A 20 -2.82 -13.32 -7.05
N GLY A 21 -3.96 -14.00 -7.14
CA GLY A 21 -4.43 -14.59 -8.40
C GLY A 21 -4.70 -13.54 -9.48
N ARG A 22 -5.27 -12.38 -9.11
CA ARG A 22 -5.49 -11.27 -10.03
C ARG A 22 -4.17 -10.73 -10.58
N VAL A 23 -3.15 -10.59 -9.73
CA VAL A 23 -1.81 -10.18 -10.14
C VAL A 23 -1.20 -11.23 -11.09
N LYS A 24 -1.31 -12.52 -10.78
CA LYS A 24 -0.80 -13.60 -11.65
C LYS A 24 -1.42 -13.55 -13.05
N ARG A 25 -2.72 -13.32 -13.16
CA ARG A 25 -3.44 -13.24 -14.44
C ARG A 25 -3.00 -12.07 -15.32
N ILE A 26 -2.52 -10.97 -14.74
CA ILE A 26 -2.01 -9.82 -15.51
C ILE A 26 -0.55 -9.95 -15.95
N LYS A 27 0.17 -11.02 -15.57
CA LYS A 27 1.58 -11.27 -15.95
C LYS A 27 1.84 -11.04 -17.44
N LYS A 28 0.91 -11.44 -18.30
CA LYS A 28 1.00 -11.31 -19.77
C LYS A 28 0.99 -9.86 -20.30
N TYR A 29 0.66 -8.88 -19.46
CA TYR A 29 0.66 -7.46 -19.81
C TYR A 29 1.89 -6.70 -19.28
N ILE A 30 2.80 -7.39 -18.58
CA ILE A 30 3.98 -6.79 -17.96
C ILE A 30 5.20 -7.18 -18.79
N ASP A 31 5.66 -6.24 -19.60
CA ASP A 31 6.80 -6.44 -20.51
C ASP A 31 8.15 -6.17 -19.82
N ASP A 32 8.20 -5.22 -18.89
CA ASP A 32 9.40 -4.88 -18.12
C ASP A 32 9.68 -5.88 -17.00
N ASP A 33 10.95 -5.95 -16.56
CA ASP A 33 11.35 -6.82 -15.44
C ASP A 33 10.84 -6.35 -14.09
N THR A 34 10.62 -5.04 -13.94
CA THR A 34 10.12 -4.41 -12.71
C THR A 34 8.80 -3.70 -13.00
N PHE A 35 7.81 -3.89 -12.13
CA PHE A 35 6.52 -3.22 -12.23
C PHE A 35 6.03 -2.72 -10.87
N MET A 36 5.11 -1.75 -10.89
CA MET A 36 4.45 -1.23 -9.71
C MET A 36 3.07 -1.88 -9.54
N LEU A 37 2.70 -2.14 -8.30
CA LEU A 37 1.40 -2.68 -7.93
C LEU A 37 0.84 -1.87 -6.76
N THR A 38 -0.46 -1.58 -6.76
CA THR A 38 -1.09 -0.95 -5.59
C THR A 38 -2.57 -1.31 -5.50
N TYR A 39 -3.19 -0.97 -4.39
CA TYR A 39 -4.63 -1.03 -4.18
C TYR A 39 -5.30 0.22 -4.76
N GLY A 40 -6.53 0.06 -5.25
CA GLY A 40 -7.27 1.13 -5.95
C GLY A 40 -8.01 2.12 -5.03
N ASP A 41 -7.92 1.95 -3.72
CA ASP A 41 -8.66 2.64 -2.67
C ASP A 41 -7.80 3.58 -1.82
N GLY A 42 -6.47 3.60 -2.03
CA GLY A 42 -5.53 4.40 -1.26
C GLY A 42 -4.97 5.61 -2.01
N VAL A 43 -4.89 6.76 -1.33
CA VAL A 43 -4.21 7.97 -1.82
C VAL A 43 -3.08 8.40 -0.88
N ALA A 44 -1.99 8.91 -1.45
CA ALA A 44 -0.80 9.30 -0.69
C ALA A 44 0.04 10.36 -1.43
N ASP A 45 0.92 11.02 -0.70
CA ASP A 45 1.95 11.94 -1.21
C ASP A 45 3.33 11.24 -1.41
N ILE A 46 3.31 9.93 -1.68
CA ILE A 46 4.53 9.13 -1.88
C ILE A 46 5.30 9.62 -3.09
N ASN A 47 6.60 9.86 -2.91
CA ASN A 47 7.51 10.11 -4.02
C ASN A 47 7.84 8.80 -4.76
N ILE A 48 7.09 8.52 -5.83
CA ILE A 48 7.24 7.30 -6.64
C ILE A 48 8.67 7.14 -7.21
N ARG A 49 9.36 8.23 -7.55
CA ARG A 49 10.76 8.15 -8.04
C ARG A 49 11.70 7.66 -6.94
N SER A 50 11.54 8.17 -5.72
CA SER A 50 12.32 7.72 -4.57
C SER A 50 12.03 6.26 -4.23
N LEU A 51 10.78 5.84 -4.30
CA LEU A 51 10.37 4.44 -4.10
C LEU A 51 11.03 3.50 -5.14
N ILE A 52 11.02 3.88 -6.43
CA ILE A 52 11.69 3.12 -7.51
C ILE A 52 13.21 3.05 -7.27
N ASN A 53 13.84 4.18 -6.93
CA ASN A 53 15.27 4.22 -6.66
C ASN A 53 15.65 3.35 -5.45
N PHE A 54 14.83 3.36 -4.41
CA PHE A 54 15.00 2.49 -3.26
C PHE A 54 14.91 1.02 -3.66
N HIS A 55 13.88 0.63 -4.43
CA HIS A 55 13.72 -0.74 -4.92
C HIS A 55 14.97 -1.23 -5.68
N LYS A 56 15.43 -0.41 -6.63
CA LYS A 56 16.63 -0.69 -7.43
C LYS A 56 17.90 -0.79 -6.59
N SER A 57 18.00 -0.03 -5.49
CA SER A 57 19.22 0.01 -4.68
C SER A 57 19.51 -1.27 -3.89
N HIS A 58 18.47 -2.06 -3.56
CA HIS A 58 18.63 -3.25 -2.72
C HIS A 58 18.55 -4.58 -3.49
N GLY A 59 18.09 -4.57 -4.75
CA GLY A 59 18.09 -5.75 -5.63
C GLY A 59 17.28 -6.95 -5.11
N LYS A 60 16.20 -6.69 -4.38
CA LYS A 60 15.29 -7.73 -3.83
C LYS A 60 14.05 -7.84 -4.70
N ILE A 61 13.36 -8.97 -4.64
CA ILE A 61 12.17 -9.22 -5.47
C ILE A 61 11.06 -8.20 -5.21
N GLY A 62 10.84 -7.79 -3.96
CA GLY A 62 9.74 -6.90 -3.58
C GLY A 62 10.14 -5.72 -2.70
N THR A 63 9.45 -4.61 -2.90
CA THR A 63 9.38 -3.47 -1.98
C THR A 63 7.93 -3.19 -1.64
N LEU A 64 7.64 -2.97 -0.35
CA LEU A 64 6.34 -2.58 0.18
C LEU A 64 6.46 -1.19 0.81
N THR A 65 5.54 -0.28 0.50
CA THR A 65 5.48 1.00 1.21
C THR A 65 4.76 0.84 2.54
N THR A 66 5.34 1.39 3.60
CA THR A 66 4.80 1.31 4.97
C THR A 66 4.55 2.69 5.56
N VAL A 67 3.50 2.80 6.37
CA VAL A 67 3.11 4.02 7.08
C VAL A 67 2.91 3.76 8.57
N ARG A 68 2.91 4.82 9.37
CA ARG A 68 2.51 4.75 10.79
C ARG A 68 1.04 5.13 10.92
N PRO A 69 0.14 4.18 11.19
CA PRO A 69 -1.26 4.51 11.35
C PRO A 69 -1.48 5.39 12.58
N ILE A 70 -2.47 6.27 12.49
CA ILE A 70 -2.99 7.00 13.63
C ILE A 70 -4.01 6.11 14.33
N SER A 71 -3.86 5.93 15.64
CA SER A 71 -4.82 5.18 16.44
C SER A 71 -6.21 5.79 16.30
N ARG A 72 -7.23 4.95 16.13
CA ARG A 72 -8.64 5.38 16.15
C ARG A 72 -9.12 5.73 17.56
N TYR A 73 -8.37 5.32 18.58
CA TYR A 73 -8.70 5.46 20.00
C TYR A 73 -7.67 6.33 20.73
N GLY A 74 -8.10 6.99 21.81
CA GLY A 74 -7.19 7.55 22.80
C GLY A 74 -6.45 6.44 23.53
N LEU A 75 -5.13 6.58 23.68
CA LEU A 75 -4.31 5.66 24.47
C LEU A 75 -4.10 6.23 25.86
N LEU A 76 -4.16 5.35 26.86
CA LEU A 76 -3.99 5.66 28.28
C LEU A 76 -2.74 4.98 28.80
N GLU A 77 -1.94 5.71 29.56
CA GLU A 77 -0.97 5.10 30.48
C GLU A 77 -1.63 5.03 31.85
N ILE A 78 -1.73 3.82 32.39
CA ILE A 78 -2.39 3.54 33.67
C ILE A 78 -1.37 2.89 34.60
N ASP A 79 -1.24 3.38 35.83
CA ASP A 79 -0.37 2.77 36.83
C ASP A 79 -1.01 1.54 37.52
N ASN A 80 -0.27 0.92 38.44
CA ASN A 80 -0.74 -0.27 39.16
C ASN A 80 -1.97 -0.02 40.05
N ASP A 81 -2.24 1.24 40.42
CA ASP A 81 -3.38 1.64 41.24
C ASP A 81 -4.58 2.09 40.38
N SER A 82 -4.57 1.77 39.08
CA SER A 82 -5.60 2.16 38.09
C SER A 82 -5.73 3.67 37.87
N LYS A 83 -4.71 4.47 38.24
CA LYS A 83 -4.70 5.91 37.99
C LYS A 83 -4.21 6.18 36.57
N VAL A 84 -4.95 7.02 35.85
CA VAL A 84 -4.54 7.52 34.53
C VAL A 84 -3.40 8.52 34.71
N MET A 85 -2.23 8.15 34.20
CA MET A 85 -1.01 8.96 34.24
C MET A 85 -0.90 9.86 33.01
N GLN A 86 -1.34 9.37 31.85
CA GLN A 86 -1.35 10.11 30.59
C GLN A 86 -2.54 9.71 29.72
N PHE A 87 -3.11 10.69 29.00
CA PHE A 87 -4.11 10.49 27.96
C PHE A 87 -3.58 11.10 26.66
N THR A 88 -3.46 10.30 25.60
CA THR A 88 -3.10 10.80 24.27
C THR A 88 -4.22 10.48 23.30
N GLU A 89 -4.88 11.50 22.76
CA GLU A 89 -5.94 11.31 21.77
C GLU A 89 -5.33 10.98 20.41
N LYS A 90 -5.69 9.80 19.86
CA LYS A 90 -5.29 9.36 18.51
C LYS A 90 -3.78 9.50 18.25
N PRO A 91 -2.90 8.90 19.08
CA PRO A 91 -1.47 8.92 18.83
C PRO A 91 -1.12 8.15 17.55
N GLN A 92 0.00 8.49 16.92
CA GLN A 92 0.64 7.58 15.97
C GLN A 92 1.10 6.31 16.70
N THR A 93 0.87 5.16 16.08
CA THR A 93 1.32 3.88 16.64
C THR A 93 2.82 3.69 16.43
N GLU A 94 3.47 2.90 17.29
CA GLU A 94 4.88 2.52 17.11
C GLU A 94 5.07 1.53 15.95
N GLY A 95 4.03 0.76 15.62
CA GLY A 95 4.04 -0.22 14.53
C GLY A 95 3.94 0.40 13.13
N TRP A 96 4.43 -0.35 12.14
CA TRP A 96 4.30 -0.03 10.72
C TRP A 96 3.18 -0.86 10.11
N ALA A 97 2.36 -0.23 9.28
CA ALA A 97 1.32 -0.89 8.48
C ALA A 97 1.66 -0.79 6.99
N SER A 98 1.19 -1.75 6.19
CA SER A 98 1.27 -1.65 4.74
C SER A 98 0.36 -0.54 4.23
N ALA A 99 0.87 0.28 3.30
CA ALA A 99 0.10 1.27 2.57
C ALA A 99 -0.22 0.83 1.13
N GLY A 100 0.12 -0.40 0.75
CA GLY A 100 0.20 -0.79 -0.66
C GLY A 100 1.45 -0.20 -1.32
N PHE A 101 1.28 0.43 -2.49
CA PHE A 101 2.37 1.03 -3.29
C PHE A 101 3.62 0.15 -3.31
N LEU A 102 3.47 -1.02 -3.93
CA LEU A 102 4.48 -2.05 -4.04
C LEU A 102 5.28 -1.89 -5.34
N ILE A 103 6.53 -2.34 -5.31
CA ILE A 103 7.33 -2.57 -6.50
C ILE A 103 7.82 -4.01 -6.48
N PHE A 104 7.63 -4.72 -7.59
CA PHE A 104 8.09 -6.09 -7.74
C PHE A 104 8.91 -6.29 -9.00
N ASN A 105 9.88 -7.21 -8.92
CA ASN A 105 10.44 -7.86 -10.09
C ASN A 105 9.57 -9.04 -10.53
N LYS A 106 9.66 -9.43 -11.81
CA LYS A 106 8.90 -10.56 -12.39
C LYS A 106 9.04 -11.88 -11.63
N ASP A 107 10.14 -12.08 -10.91
CA ASP A 107 10.32 -13.27 -10.05
C ASP A 107 9.21 -13.43 -9.00
N VAL A 108 8.48 -12.35 -8.65
CA VAL A 108 7.30 -12.43 -7.78
C VAL A 108 6.25 -13.40 -8.30
N PHE A 109 6.15 -13.60 -9.61
CA PHE A 109 5.14 -14.49 -10.19
C PHE A 109 5.32 -15.96 -9.77
N ASP A 110 6.52 -16.36 -9.34
CA ASP A 110 6.80 -17.70 -8.80
C ASP A 110 6.31 -17.86 -7.35
N TYR A 111 5.90 -16.74 -6.71
CA TYR A 111 5.26 -16.70 -5.39
C TYR A 111 3.74 -16.67 -5.46
N LEU A 112 3.17 -16.52 -6.65
CA LEU A 112 1.72 -16.42 -6.81
C LEU A 112 1.14 -17.76 -7.24
N ALA A 113 0.21 -18.28 -6.44
CA ALA A 113 -0.66 -19.40 -6.82
C ALA A 113 -1.79 -18.90 -7.76
N GLU A 114 -2.74 -19.77 -8.08
CA GLU A 114 -3.84 -19.46 -8.99
C GLU A 114 -4.92 -18.59 -8.30
N ASP A 115 -6.19 -18.87 -8.54
CA ASP A 115 -7.27 -17.92 -8.29
C ASP A 115 -7.57 -17.65 -6.81
N ASP A 116 -7.27 -18.59 -5.92
CA ASP A 116 -7.48 -18.49 -4.47
C ASP A 116 -6.32 -17.80 -3.74
N CYS A 117 -5.25 -17.44 -4.46
CA CYS A 117 -4.07 -16.81 -3.89
C CYS A 117 -4.36 -15.39 -3.36
N ILE A 118 -4.18 -15.19 -2.06
CA ILE A 118 -4.21 -13.87 -1.41
C ILE A 118 -2.78 -13.37 -1.29
N LEU A 119 -2.47 -12.24 -1.94
CA LEU A 119 -1.13 -11.65 -2.01
C LEU A 119 -0.53 -11.44 -0.62
N GLU A 120 -1.34 -10.94 0.31
CA GLU A 120 -0.96 -10.53 1.66
C GLU A 120 -0.71 -11.70 2.61
N GLN A 121 -1.02 -12.93 2.18
CA GLN A 121 -0.80 -14.15 2.95
C GLN A 121 0.50 -14.84 2.49
N GLU A 122 0.40 -16.04 1.92
CA GLU A 122 1.56 -16.86 1.55
C GLU A 122 2.61 -16.10 0.73
N PRO A 123 2.26 -15.33 -0.33
CA PRO A 123 3.27 -14.70 -1.18
C PRO A 123 4.15 -13.70 -0.44
N LEU A 124 3.56 -12.71 0.24
CA LEU A 124 4.32 -11.70 0.97
C LEU A 124 5.03 -12.28 2.20
N THR A 125 4.40 -13.23 2.91
CA THR A 125 5.05 -13.88 4.07
C THR A 125 6.25 -14.71 3.65
N ARG A 126 6.19 -15.42 2.51
CA ARG A 126 7.30 -16.19 1.96
C ARG A 126 8.44 -15.30 1.47
N LEU A 127 8.12 -14.23 0.73
CA LEU A 127 9.13 -13.23 0.33
C LEU A 127 9.83 -12.61 1.55
N ALA A 128 9.09 -12.30 2.61
CA ALA A 128 9.67 -11.77 3.84
C ALA A 128 10.58 -12.80 4.53
N ALA A 129 10.12 -14.05 4.66
CA ALA A 129 10.89 -15.13 5.27
C ALA A 129 12.20 -15.42 4.52
N GLU A 130 12.21 -15.26 3.20
CA GLU A 130 13.38 -15.45 2.34
C GLU A 130 14.27 -14.19 2.23
N GLY A 131 13.92 -13.09 2.91
CA GLY A 131 14.67 -11.84 2.86
C GLY A 131 14.63 -11.14 1.50
N GLN A 132 13.52 -11.36 0.76
CA GLN A 132 13.25 -10.82 -0.57
C GLN A 132 12.22 -9.67 -0.58
N LEU A 133 11.70 -9.27 0.58
CA LEU A 133 10.78 -8.15 0.73
C LEU A 133 11.40 -7.04 1.59
N MET A 134 11.44 -5.81 1.05
CA MET A 134 11.97 -4.63 1.73
C MET A 134 10.85 -3.64 2.06
N ALA A 135 10.96 -2.95 3.19
CA ALA A 135 10.01 -1.91 3.60
C ALA A 135 10.54 -0.52 3.23
N TYR A 136 9.80 0.21 2.40
CA TYR A 136 10.01 1.64 2.15
C TYR A 136 9.17 2.45 3.14
N LYS A 137 9.82 3.17 4.03
CA LYS A 137 9.15 3.95 5.08
C LYS A 137 8.66 5.26 4.52
N HIS A 138 7.34 5.47 4.57
CA HIS A 138 6.67 6.71 4.22
C HIS A 138 6.14 7.37 5.49
N ASP A 139 6.67 8.55 5.80
CA ASP A 139 6.25 9.36 6.96
C ASP A 139 5.25 10.47 6.56
N GLY A 140 4.89 10.55 5.27
CA GLY A 140 3.94 11.52 4.75
C GLY A 140 2.47 11.10 4.87
N PHE A 141 1.62 11.76 4.10
CA PHE A 141 0.19 11.47 4.05
C PHE A 141 -0.09 10.12 3.36
N PHE A 142 -0.95 9.31 3.98
CA PHE A 142 -1.62 8.17 3.36
C PHE A 142 -3.02 8.06 3.94
N PHE A 143 -4.00 7.73 3.09
CA PHE A 143 -5.37 7.52 3.51
C PHE A 143 -6.08 6.53 2.59
N ALA A 144 -6.71 5.51 3.16
CA ALA A 144 -7.51 4.52 2.45
C ALA A 144 -9.01 4.88 2.53
N MET A 145 -9.77 4.49 1.52
CA MET A 145 -11.20 4.75 1.38
C MET A 145 -12.02 3.45 1.45
N ASP A 146 -12.17 2.90 2.66
CA ASP A 146 -12.90 1.65 2.89
C ASP A 146 -14.39 1.88 3.20
N THR A 147 -14.71 3.05 3.74
CA THR A 147 -16.02 3.39 4.28
C THR A 147 -16.58 4.70 3.72
N TYR A 148 -17.90 4.86 3.81
CA TYR A 148 -18.57 6.11 3.43
C TYR A 148 -18.06 7.34 4.21
N ARG A 149 -17.59 7.14 5.46
CA ARG A 149 -16.99 8.20 6.26
C ARG A 149 -15.67 8.67 5.64
N GLU A 150 -14.80 7.74 5.25
CA GLU A 150 -13.51 8.03 4.62
C GLU A 150 -13.72 8.69 3.24
N TYR A 151 -14.72 8.25 2.47
CA TYR A 151 -15.16 8.94 1.25
C TYR A 151 -15.49 10.41 1.50
N LYS A 152 -16.30 10.72 2.52
CA LYS A 152 -16.61 12.12 2.87
C LYS A 152 -15.37 12.91 3.25
N GLN A 153 -14.50 12.33 4.06
CA GLN A 153 -13.28 13.00 4.51
C GLN A 153 -12.36 13.36 3.34
N LEU A 154 -12.16 12.44 2.39
CA LEU A 154 -11.35 12.70 1.21
C LEU A 154 -11.97 13.77 0.31
N ASN A 155 -13.29 13.76 0.10
CA ASN A 155 -13.97 14.81 -0.66
C ASN A 155 -13.89 16.17 0.05
N GLU A 156 -14.06 16.23 1.36
CA GLU A 156 -13.89 17.47 2.14
C GLU A 156 -12.46 18.03 2.03
N MET A 157 -11.44 17.15 2.05
CA MET A 157 -10.04 17.57 1.84
C MET A 157 -9.83 18.13 0.43
N TRP A 158 -10.46 17.51 -0.57
CA TRP A 158 -10.43 17.96 -1.95
C TRP A 158 -11.10 19.32 -2.14
N ASP A 159 -12.31 19.50 -1.61
CA ASP A 159 -13.11 20.72 -1.71
C ASP A 159 -12.46 21.92 -1.02
N ARG A 160 -11.62 21.68 0.01
CA ARG A 160 -10.78 22.71 0.64
C ARG A 160 -9.64 23.22 -0.25
N GLY A 161 -9.39 22.58 -1.39
CA GLY A 161 -8.50 23.05 -2.45
C GLY A 161 -7.02 22.69 -2.29
N ASN A 162 -6.62 22.00 -1.22
CA ASN A 162 -5.24 21.54 -1.04
C ASN A 162 -5.15 20.11 -0.46
N PRO A 163 -5.72 19.10 -1.16
CA PRO A 163 -5.62 17.71 -0.72
C PRO A 163 -4.16 17.24 -0.81
N PRO A 164 -3.58 16.64 0.26
CA PRO A 164 -2.15 16.34 0.33
C PRO A 164 -1.61 15.45 -0.80
N TRP A 165 -2.43 14.55 -1.34
CA TRP A 165 -2.05 13.64 -2.43
C TRP A 165 -2.04 14.30 -3.81
N LYS A 166 -2.60 15.52 -3.96
CA LYS A 166 -2.55 16.26 -5.23
C LYS A 166 -1.16 16.90 -5.40
N ILE A 167 -0.21 16.08 -5.80
CA ILE A 167 1.19 16.47 -6.03
C ILE A 167 1.47 16.98 -7.46
N TRP A 168 0.41 17.13 -8.26
CA TRP A 168 0.47 17.73 -9.59
C TRP A 168 0.00 19.20 -9.54
N PRO A 169 0.46 20.03 -10.50
CA PRO A 169 0.01 21.42 -10.61
C PRO A 169 -1.51 21.54 -10.74
#